data_AF-A0A1U7HXW3-F1
#
_entry.id   AF-A0A1U7HXW3-F1
#
_cell.length_a   1.000
_cell.length_b   1.000
_cell.length_c   1.000
_cell.angle_alpha   90.00
_cell.angle_beta   90.00
_cell.angle_gamma   90.00
#
_symmetry.space_group_name_H-M   'P 1'
#
loop_
_entity.id
_entity.type
_entity.pdbx_description
1 polymer ?
#
loop_
_entity_poly.entity_id
_entity_poly.type
_entity_poly.pdbx_seq_one_letter_code
_entity_poly.pdbx_strand_id
1 'polypeptide(L)'
;MPAAFKNNKLIAQTSSGGRAPDVGASYVYPSANGGRYTRQTMRWGNFPGFRYEETYEHDFFLYNYDRATYLDPRNIGYPNCLPAATYWSTTWPASSRPYLDTRFGQNSKCEVDELAYTVGAAFANQLFNGITYETYIRTANGNANSDRFRLSGQIGYRSPVTNCPRDWTWCSFGKYSVVLVPAWSVNVPNTRSWVK
;
A
#
# COMPACT_ATOMS: atom_id res chain seq x y z
N MET A 1 -17.84 21.30 -5.91
CA MET A 1 -16.71 20.44 -5.47
C MET A 1 -16.17 19.75 -6.71
N PRO A 2 -14.96 20.05 -7.21
CA PRO A 2 -14.47 19.36 -8.39
C PRO A 2 -14.07 17.94 -8.00
N ALA A 3 -14.70 16.95 -8.63
CA ALA A 3 -14.36 15.55 -8.52
C ALA A 3 -12.93 15.36 -9.04
N ALA A 4 -12.00 14.97 -8.16
CA ALA A 4 -10.68 14.52 -8.55
C ALA A 4 -10.83 13.15 -9.23
N PHE A 5 -10.88 13.14 -10.55
CA PHE A 5 -10.76 11.92 -11.33
C PHE A 5 -9.35 11.36 -11.11
N LYS A 6 -9.22 10.30 -10.29
CA LYS A 6 -8.05 9.43 -10.29
C LYS A 6 -8.03 8.71 -11.64
N ASN A 7 -7.36 9.31 -12.62
CA ASN A 7 -7.21 8.73 -13.95
C ASN A 7 -6.55 7.35 -13.85
N ASN A 8 -7.13 6.41 -14.62
CA ASN A 8 -6.78 5.01 -14.68
C ASN A 8 -5.28 4.76 -14.80
N LYS A 9 -4.74 4.04 -13.82
CA LYS A 9 -3.33 3.66 -13.76
C LYS A 9 -3.07 2.44 -14.64
N LEU A 10 -3.10 2.60 -15.95
CA LEU A 10 -2.24 1.82 -16.86
C LEU A 10 -0.94 2.62 -17.03
N ILE A 11 -0.15 2.69 -15.95
CA ILE A 11 1.17 3.30 -16.02
C ILE A 11 2.14 2.19 -16.39
N ALA A 12 2.74 2.36 -17.58
CA ALA A 12 3.81 1.52 -18.08
C ALA A 12 4.82 1.18 -16.98
N GLN A 13 5.20 -0.11 -16.90
CA GLN A 13 6.38 -0.57 -16.17
C GLN A 13 7.60 0.17 -16.72
N THR A 14 7.90 1.32 -16.16
CA THR A 14 9.11 2.08 -16.45
C THR A 14 10.01 1.92 -15.24
N SER A 15 11.30 1.69 -15.49
CA SER A 15 12.31 1.55 -14.45
C SER A 15 12.22 2.75 -13.50
N SER A 16 11.95 2.52 -12.22
CA SER A 16 11.71 3.56 -11.21
C SER A 16 12.92 4.43 -10.87
N GLY A 17 13.99 4.39 -11.67
CA GLY A 17 15.27 5.03 -11.35
C GLY A 17 15.81 4.62 -9.98
N GLY A 18 15.50 3.39 -9.53
CA GLY A 18 15.86 2.89 -8.20
C GLY A 18 14.96 3.34 -7.05
N ARG A 19 13.88 4.10 -7.27
CA ARG A 19 13.05 4.68 -6.18
C ARG A 19 12.08 3.73 -5.49
N ALA A 20 12.01 2.47 -5.90
CA ALA A 20 11.30 1.42 -5.17
C ALA A 20 12.30 0.61 -4.32
N PRO A 21 11.88 0.05 -3.17
CA PRO A 21 12.76 -0.74 -2.33
C PRO A 21 13.34 -1.92 -3.11
N ASP A 22 14.56 -2.31 -2.76
CA ASP A 22 15.30 -3.36 -3.47
C ASP A 22 15.08 -4.73 -2.83
N VAL A 23 14.80 -4.77 -1.53
CA VAL A 23 14.60 -6.00 -0.78
C VAL A 23 13.51 -5.83 0.26
N GLY A 24 12.86 -6.93 0.60
CA GLY A 24 11.87 -6.95 1.65
C GLY A 24 11.25 -8.32 1.90
N ALA A 25 10.20 -8.33 2.70
CA ALA A 25 9.43 -9.52 3.01
C ALA A 25 7.98 -9.19 3.37
N SER A 26 7.07 -10.06 2.93
CA SER A 26 5.65 -10.04 3.26
C SER A 26 5.34 -11.16 4.26
N TYR A 27 4.70 -10.84 5.37
CA TYR A 27 4.21 -11.81 6.35
C TYR A 27 2.70 -11.68 6.46
N VAL A 28 1.97 -12.77 6.18
CA VAL A 28 0.51 -12.75 6.17
C VAL A 28 0.01 -13.94 6.97
N TYR A 29 -0.53 -13.68 8.16
CA TYR A 29 -0.83 -14.72 9.16
C TYR A 29 -2.01 -14.35 10.05
N PRO A 30 -2.57 -15.31 10.81
CA PRO A 30 -3.46 -15.01 11.94
C PRO A 30 -2.74 -14.16 12.98
N SER A 31 -3.46 -13.25 13.64
CA SER A 31 -2.90 -12.44 14.74
C SER A 31 -3.22 -13.10 16.09
N ALA A 32 -2.25 -13.14 16.99
CA ALA A 32 -2.47 -13.56 18.38
C ALA A 32 -3.48 -12.65 19.12
N ASN A 33 -3.66 -11.42 18.64
CA ASN A 33 -4.62 -10.45 19.17
C ASN A 33 -5.99 -10.52 18.48
N GLY A 34 -6.29 -11.63 17.81
CA GLY A 34 -7.51 -11.83 17.03
C GLY A 34 -7.43 -11.25 15.61
N GLY A 35 -8.19 -11.87 14.69
CA GLY A 35 -8.17 -11.48 13.29
C GLY A 35 -6.94 -11.98 12.53
N ARG A 36 -6.62 -11.30 11.44
CA ARG A 36 -5.48 -11.61 10.55
C ARG A 36 -4.74 -10.34 10.18
N TYR A 37 -3.49 -10.47 9.78
CA TYR A 37 -2.66 -9.32 9.45
C TYR A 37 -1.83 -9.52 8.20
N THR A 38 -1.40 -8.39 7.63
CA THR A 38 -0.30 -8.29 6.69
C THR A 38 0.76 -7.37 7.29
N ARG A 39 2.01 -7.83 7.29
CA ARG A 39 3.19 -7.09 7.72
C ARG A 39 4.20 -7.08 6.59
N GLN A 40 4.67 -5.92 6.20
CA GLN A 40 5.60 -5.75 5.10
C GLN A 40 6.87 -5.11 5.61
N THR A 41 8.02 -5.71 5.34
CA THR A 41 9.32 -5.10 5.57
C THR A 41 9.93 -4.68 4.24
N MET A 42 10.56 -3.51 4.18
CA MET A 42 11.16 -2.99 2.96
C MET A 42 12.43 -2.19 3.25
N ARG A 43 13.43 -2.31 2.36
CA ARG A 43 14.67 -1.53 2.43
C ARG A 43 15.09 -1.09 1.05
N TRP A 44 15.45 0.19 0.94
CA TRP A 44 16.12 0.73 -0.24
C TRP A 44 17.63 0.57 -0.08
N GLY A 45 18.28 0.03 -1.09
CA GLY A 45 19.73 -0.17 -1.13
C GLY A 45 20.43 1.10 -1.59
N ASN A 46 20.39 1.39 -2.89
CA ASN A 46 21.08 2.52 -3.47
C ASN A 46 20.18 3.28 -4.47
N PHE A 47 19.53 4.34 -4.00
CA PHE A 47 18.79 5.27 -4.85
C PHE A 47 19.08 6.72 -4.46
N PRO A 48 18.91 7.69 -5.38
CA PRO A 48 19.29 9.10 -5.16
C PRO A 48 18.41 9.85 -4.14
N GLY A 49 17.52 9.16 -3.42
CA GLY A 49 16.50 9.76 -2.59
C GLY A 49 15.24 10.16 -3.36
N PHE A 50 14.17 10.40 -2.61
CA PHE A 50 12.92 10.95 -3.13
C PHE A 50 13.02 12.47 -3.19
N ARG A 51 12.36 13.08 -4.17
CA ARG A 51 12.20 14.54 -4.24
C ARG A 51 11.22 15.02 -3.17
N TYR A 52 11.29 16.30 -2.84
CA TYR A 52 10.49 16.90 -1.77
C TYR A 52 8.98 16.67 -1.94
N GLU A 53 8.49 16.72 -3.17
CA GLU A 53 7.09 16.55 -3.53
C GLU A 53 6.64 15.09 -3.64
N GLU A 54 7.55 14.11 -3.59
CA GLU A 54 7.21 12.72 -3.88
C GLU A 54 6.50 12.01 -2.71
N THR A 55 5.59 11.12 -3.08
CA THR A 55 4.92 10.17 -2.19
C THR A 55 5.38 8.75 -2.49
N TYR A 56 5.22 7.87 -1.51
CA TYR A 56 5.46 6.43 -1.68
C TYR A 56 4.32 5.65 -1.04
N GLU A 57 3.80 4.65 -1.75
CA GLU A 57 2.78 3.73 -1.26
C GLU A 57 3.31 2.30 -1.38
N HIS A 58 3.19 1.56 -0.28
CA HIS A 58 3.55 0.15 -0.26
C HIS A 58 2.28 -0.69 -0.41
N ASP A 59 1.94 -0.97 -1.67
CA ASP A 59 0.64 -1.51 -2.03
C ASP A 59 0.61 -3.04 -1.96
N PHE A 60 -0.02 -3.57 -0.92
CA PHE A 60 -0.31 -4.99 -0.77
C PHE A 60 -1.76 -5.27 -1.18
N PHE A 61 -1.96 -6.12 -2.17
CA PHE A 61 -3.30 -6.46 -2.65
C PHE A 61 -3.60 -7.94 -2.46
N LEU A 62 -4.85 -8.24 -2.17
CA LEU A 62 -5.40 -9.59 -2.19
C LEU A 62 -6.33 -9.81 -3.38
N TYR A 63 -6.41 -11.06 -3.83
CA TYR A 63 -7.28 -11.48 -4.91
C TYR A 63 -8.71 -11.63 -4.36
N ASN A 64 -9.67 -10.86 -4.86
CA ASN A 64 -11.07 -10.94 -4.41
C ASN A 64 -12.07 -11.00 -5.58
N TYR A 65 -11.62 -11.42 -6.76
CA TYR A 65 -12.48 -11.63 -7.93
C TYR A 65 -13.50 -12.76 -7.72
N ASP A 66 -13.20 -13.72 -6.85
CA ASP A 66 -14.07 -14.84 -6.43
C ASP A 66 -14.88 -14.51 -5.15
N ARG A 67 -14.79 -13.28 -4.65
CA ARG A 67 -15.42 -12.82 -3.40
C ARG A 67 -14.95 -13.61 -2.17
N ALA A 68 -13.76 -14.20 -2.21
CA ALA A 68 -13.18 -14.97 -1.13
C ALA A 68 -11.78 -14.43 -0.81
N THR A 69 -11.63 -13.78 0.34
CA THR A 69 -10.34 -13.17 0.72
C THR A 69 -9.89 -13.53 2.13
N TYR A 70 -8.57 -13.53 2.33
CA TYR A 70 -7.96 -13.89 3.61
C TYR A 70 -8.12 -12.81 4.69
N LEU A 71 -7.98 -11.53 4.31
CA LEU A 71 -8.19 -10.38 5.19
C LEU A 71 -9.61 -9.82 5.02
N ASP A 72 -10.08 -8.96 5.93
CA ASP A 72 -11.46 -8.45 5.90
C ASP A 72 -11.74 -7.63 4.61
N PRO A 73 -12.69 -8.06 3.75
CA PRO A 73 -12.98 -7.37 2.51
C PRO A 73 -13.73 -6.04 2.70
N ARG A 74 -14.29 -5.80 3.89
CA ARG A 74 -15.15 -4.63 4.12
C ARG A 74 -14.35 -3.33 4.00
N ASN A 75 -15.05 -2.31 3.54
CA ASN A 75 -14.58 -0.94 3.49
C ASN A 75 -15.31 -0.11 4.54
N ILE A 76 -14.61 0.80 5.19
CA ILE A 76 -15.25 1.95 5.86
C ILE A 76 -15.81 2.79 4.71
N GLY A 77 -17.14 2.85 4.58
CA GLY A 77 -17.85 3.25 3.37
C GLY A 77 -17.45 4.59 2.73
N TYR A 78 -18.05 4.89 1.58
CA TYR A 78 -17.83 6.15 0.85
C TYR A 78 -18.07 7.37 1.78
N PRO A 79 -17.24 8.44 1.69
CA PRO A 79 -16.21 8.68 0.68
C PRO A 79 -14.84 8.05 0.96
N ASN A 80 -14.62 7.51 2.16
CA ASN A 80 -13.26 7.15 2.58
C ASN A 80 -12.77 5.84 1.95
N CYS A 81 -13.65 4.85 1.75
CA CYS A 81 -13.27 3.56 1.17
C CYS A 81 -12.01 2.94 1.82
N LEU A 82 -11.78 3.19 3.11
CA LEU A 82 -10.60 2.67 3.81
C LEU A 82 -10.79 1.17 4.07
N PRO A 83 -9.73 0.35 4.08
CA PRO A 83 -9.82 -1.00 4.60
C PRO A 83 -10.39 -0.98 6.02
N ALA A 84 -11.24 -1.94 6.38
CA ALA A 84 -11.75 -2.13 7.74
C ALA A 84 -10.65 -2.66 8.69
N ALA A 85 -9.57 -1.87 8.84
CA ALA A 85 -8.46 -2.16 9.72
C ALA A 85 -8.87 -1.99 11.20
N THR A 86 -8.60 -3.01 12.00
CA THR A 86 -8.70 -2.95 13.46
C THR A 86 -7.47 -2.31 14.10
N TYR A 87 -6.34 -2.34 13.39
CA TYR A 87 -5.08 -1.71 13.79
C TYR A 87 -4.18 -1.57 12.56
N TRP A 88 -3.40 -0.49 12.50
CA TRP A 88 -2.30 -0.36 11.56
C TRP A 88 -1.16 0.45 12.19
N SER A 89 0.07 0.21 11.73
CA SER A 89 1.26 0.91 12.19
C SER A 89 2.36 0.90 11.13
N THR A 90 3.37 1.73 11.34
CA THR A 90 4.59 1.73 10.52
C THR A 90 5.78 2.23 11.33
N THR A 91 6.99 1.82 10.94
CA THR A 91 8.25 2.39 11.45
C THR A 91 8.72 3.58 10.63
N TRP A 92 7.95 4.02 9.63
CA TRP A 92 8.24 5.25 8.89
C TRP A 92 8.26 6.46 9.84
N PRO A 93 9.19 7.41 9.67
CA PRO A 93 9.29 8.57 10.53
C PRO A 93 7.98 9.36 10.53
N ALA A 94 7.58 9.92 11.68
CA ALA A 94 6.39 10.77 11.75
C ALA A 94 6.46 11.97 10.78
N SER A 95 7.67 12.44 10.43
CA SER A 95 7.90 13.48 9.41
C SER A 95 7.52 13.04 8.00
N SER A 96 7.48 11.74 7.71
CA SER A 96 7.00 11.20 6.41
C SER A 96 5.48 11.28 6.27
N ARG A 97 4.77 11.60 7.36
CA ARG A 97 3.30 11.63 7.48
C ARG A 97 2.65 10.37 6.92
N PRO A 98 2.86 9.22 7.58
CA PRO A 98 2.27 7.97 7.13
C PRO A 98 0.74 8.00 7.20
N TYR A 99 0.06 7.32 6.29
CA TYR A 99 -1.39 7.20 6.25
C TYR A 99 -1.81 5.80 5.81
N LEU A 100 -3.01 5.39 6.23
CA LEU A 100 -3.72 4.24 5.68
C LEU A 100 -4.42 4.68 4.38
N ASP A 101 -4.13 4.02 3.28
CA ASP A 101 -4.65 4.45 1.98
C ASP A 101 -6.08 3.95 1.71
N THR A 102 -6.77 4.68 0.85
CA THR A 102 -8.15 4.41 0.44
C THR A 102 -8.18 3.39 -0.68
N ARG A 103 -9.13 2.48 -0.64
CA ARG A 103 -9.47 1.58 -1.76
C ARG A 103 -10.42 2.28 -2.72
N PHE A 104 -10.13 3.51 -3.08
CA PHE A 104 -10.98 4.26 -3.99
C PHE A 104 -10.76 3.78 -5.43
N GLY A 105 -11.79 3.17 -6.02
CA GLY A 105 -11.76 2.61 -7.36
C GLY A 105 -12.35 3.55 -8.42
N GLN A 106 -12.66 2.98 -9.58
CA GLN A 106 -13.29 3.72 -10.67
C GLN A 106 -14.73 4.16 -10.34
N ASN A 107 -15.20 5.22 -11.00
CA ASN A 107 -16.59 5.71 -10.92
C ASN A 107 -17.04 6.09 -9.50
N SER A 108 -16.11 6.58 -8.67
CA SER A 108 -16.39 7.01 -7.30
C SER A 108 -16.95 5.92 -6.38
N LYS A 109 -16.54 4.67 -6.62
CA LYS A 109 -16.91 3.51 -5.80
C LYS A 109 -15.69 2.94 -5.10
N CYS A 110 -15.90 2.24 -4.00
CA CYS A 110 -14.81 1.50 -3.37
C CYS A 110 -14.46 0.27 -4.23
N GLU A 111 -13.16 -0.03 -4.35
CA GLU A 111 -12.63 -1.22 -5.00
C GLU A 111 -13.12 -2.47 -4.25
N VAL A 112 -13.48 -3.49 -5.03
CA VAL A 112 -14.08 -4.74 -4.52
C VAL A 112 -13.39 -5.99 -5.06
N ASP A 113 -12.63 -5.90 -6.16
CA ASP A 113 -12.01 -7.05 -6.82
C ASP A 113 -10.54 -7.19 -6.42
N GLU A 114 -9.80 -6.07 -6.36
CA GLU A 114 -8.39 -6.04 -5.91
C GLU A 114 -8.24 -5.25 -4.61
N LEU A 115 -8.46 -5.93 -3.49
CA LEU A 115 -8.51 -5.27 -2.20
C LEU A 115 -7.12 -4.84 -1.73
N ALA A 116 -6.88 -3.53 -1.71
CA ALA A 116 -5.62 -2.94 -1.24
C ALA A 116 -5.55 -2.82 0.29
N TYR A 117 -4.39 -3.12 0.86
CA TYR A 117 -4.03 -2.89 2.26
C TYR A 117 -2.72 -2.12 2.27
N THR A 118 -2.82 -0.84 1.99
CA THR A 118 -1.68 0.03 1.72
C THR A 118 -1.44 0.96 2.89
N VAL A 119 -0.17 1.10 3.28
CA VAL A 119 0.31 2.25 4.05
C VAL A 119 1.13 3.12 3.10
N GLY A 120 0.81 4.41 3.06
CA GLY A 120 1.46 5.42 2.23
C GLY A 120 2.20 6.48 3.05
N ALA A 121 3.22 7.08 2.46
CA ALA A 121 4.01 8.16 3.02
C ALA A 121 3.81 9.40 2.14
N ALA A 122 3.21 10.45 2.72
CA ALA A 122 3.01 11.68 1.97
C ALA A 122 4.35 12.36 1.68
N PHE A 123 5.32 12.29 2.60
CA PHE A 123 6.66 12.88 2.45
C PHE A 123 7.71 11.78 2.31
N ALA A 124 7.79 11.18 1.12
CA ALA A 124 8.70 10.05 0.87
C ALA A 124 10.18 10.45 0.97
N ASN A 125 10.52 11.74 0.81
CA ASN A 125 11.86 12.28 1.04
C ASN A 125 12.36 12.18 2.50
N GLN A 126 11.53 11.67 3.40
CA GLN A 126 11.90 11.33 4.78
C GLN A 126 12.27 9.84 4.95
N LEU A 127 12.24 9.06 3.87
CA LEU A 127 12.67 7.67 3.84
C LEU A 127 14.09 7.60 3.27
N PHE A 128 14.99 6.91 3.98
CA PHE A 128 16.42 6.89 3.66
C PHE A 128 16.92 5.49 3.27
N ASN A 129 18.04 5.48 2.53
CA ASN A 129 18.76 4.26 2.17
C ASN A 129 19.24 3.50 3.40
N GLY A 130 19.36 2.18 3.29
CA GLY A 130 19.95 1.31 4.31
C GLY A 130 19.06 1.07 5.53
N ILE A 131 17.96 1.80 5.70
CA ILE A 131 17.01 1.60 6.80
C ILE A 131 15.96 0.56 6.39
N THR A 132 15.79 -0.47 7.21
CA THR A 132 14.68 -1.41 7.06
C THR A 132 13.45 -0.84 7.74
N TYR A 133 12.44 -0.53 6.94
CA TYR A 133 11.15 -0.08 7.42
C TYR A 133 10.14 -1.23 7.46
N GLU A 134 9.08 -1.05 8.24
CA GLU A 134 7.97 -1.98 8.37
C GLU A 134 6.62 -1.26 8.30
N THR A 135 5.64 -1.86 7.64
CA THR A 135 4.22 -1.51 7.75
C THR A 135 3.44 -2.73 8.25
N TYR A 136 2.38 -2.48 9.01
CA TYR A 136 1.55 -3.52 9.60
C TYR A 136 0.08 -3.11 9.51
N ILE A 137 -0.79 -4.00 9.04
CA ILE A 137 -2.24 -3.82 9.04
C ILE A 137 -2.88 -5.11 9.56
N ARG A 138 -3.74 -4.99 10.58
CA ARG A 138 -4.56 -6.08 11.11
C ARG A 138 -6.03 -5.79 10.90
N THR A 139 -6.77 -6.78 10.42
CA THR A 139 -8.22 -6.73 10.22
C THR A 139 -8.92 -7.81 11.02
N ALA A 140 -10.25 -7.81 11.03
CA ALA A 140 -11.00 -9.03 11.31
C ALA A 140 -10.65 -10.13 10.28
N ASN A 141 -11.12 -11.37 10.51
CA ASN A 141 -10.93 -12.43 9.54
C ASN A 141 -11.71 -12.12 8.25
N GLY A 142 -11.08 -12.36 7.10
CA GLY A 142 -11.80 -12.51 5.85
C GLY A 142 -12.63 -13.80 5.81
N ASN A 143 -13.35 -14.00 4.72
CA ASN A 143 -14.23 -15.15 4.52
C ASN A 143 -13.56 -16.37 3.86
N ALA A 144 -12.26 -16.31 3.54
CA ALA A 144 -11.49 -17.43 3.02
C ALA A 144 -10.33 -17.80 3.95
N ASN A 145 -9.96 -19.08 4.05
CA ASN A 145 -8.79 -19.51 4.85
C ASN A 145 -7.45 -19.37 4.14
N SER A 146 -7.50 -19.15 2.82
CA SER A 146 -6.34 -18.91 1.98
C SER A 146 -6.70 -17.91 0.88
N ASP A 147 -5.69 -17.26 0.32
CA ASP A 147 -5.83 -16.27 -0.75
C ASP A 147 -4.50 -16.17 -1.51
N ARG A 148 -4.39 -15.29 -2.50
CA ARG A 148 -3.18 -14.97 -3.24
C ARG A 148 -2.94 -13.47 -3.18
N PHE A 149 -1.67 -13.07 -3.14
CA PHE A 149 -1.35 -11.65 -3.07
C PHE A 149 -0.46 -11.17 -4.21
N ARG A 150 -0.45 -9.85 -4.38
CA ARG A 150 0.53 -9.11 -5.17
C ARG A 150 1.07 -7.94 -4.35
N LEU A 151 2.30 -7.53 -4.64
CA LEU A 151 2.93 -6.41 -3.95
C LEU A 151 3.53 -5.45 -4.97
N SER A 152 3.24 -4.16 -4.83
CA SER A 152 3.87 -3.12 -5.63
C SER A 152 4.29 -1.94 -4.79
N GLY A 153 5.42 -1.33 -5.16
CA GLY A 153 5.81 -0.01 -4.68
C GLY A 153 5.28 1.04 -5.65
N GLN A 154 4.47 1.96 -5.18
CA GLN A 154 3.95 3.06 -5.96
C GLN A 154 4.68 4.35 -5.60
N ILE A 155 5.19 5.04 -6.62
CA ILE A 155 5.79 6.37 -6.45
C ILE A 155 4.79 7.36 -7.03
N GLY A 156 4.56 8.43 -6.26
CA GLY A 156 3.63 9.48 -6.63
C GLY A 156 4.18 10.87 -6.36
N TYR A 157 3.28 11.84 -6.38
CA TYR A 157 3.55 13.22 -6.02
C TYR A 157 2.41 13.75 -5.16
N ARG A 158 2.73 14.73 -4.32
CA ARG A 158 1.76 15.48 -3.53
C ARG A 158 1.18 16.64 -4.32
N SER A 159 -0.14 16.82 -4.24
CA SER A 159 -0.80 18.06 -4.69
C SER A 159 -1.99 18.42 -3.79
N PRO A 160 -2.06 19.63 -3.20
CA PRO A 160 -1.03 20.66 -3.22
C PRO A 160 0.19 20.26 -2.37
N VAL A 161 1.37 20.72 -2.76
CA VAL A 161 2.64 20.35 -2.10
C VAL A 161 2.73 20.93 -0.67
N THR A 162 2.18 22.12 -0.44
CA THR A 162 2.35 22.91 0.80
C THR A 162 1.32 22.64 1.88
N ASN A 163 0.07 22.33 1.50
CA ASN A 163 -1.07 22.24 2.43
C ASN A 163 -1.76 20.89 2.40
N CYS A 164 -1.03 19.80 2.14
CA CYS A 164 -1.61 18.50 2.39
C CYS A 164 -1.73 18.28 3.90
N PRO A 165 -2.94 18.15 4.47
CA PRO A 165 -3.13 17.83 5.87
C PRO A 165 -2.41 16.54 6.24
N ARG A 166 -1.96 16.47 7.49
CA ARG A 166 -1.48 15.21 8.07
C ARG A 166 -2.60 14.18 7.90
N ASP A 167 -2.28 13.02 7.37
CA ASP A 167 -3.19 11.87 7.22
C ASP A 167 -4.15 11.91 6.00
N TRP A 168 -3.89 12.75 4.99
CA TRP A 168 -4.74 12.81 3.79
C TRP A 168 -4.13 12.13 2.56
N THR A 169 -4.48 10.85 2.38
CA THR A 169 -4.40 10.09 1.10
C THR A 169 -4.81 10.91 -0.14
N TRP A 170 -5.78 11.83 0.00
CA TRP A 170 -6.35 12.59 -1.12
C TRP A 170 -5.41 13.61 -1.75
N CYS A 171 -4.25 13.88 -1.16
CA CYS A 171 -3.20 14.65 -1.82
C CYS A 171 -2.12 13.79 -2.49
N SER A 172 -2.15 12.45 -2.35
CA SER A 172 -1.19 11.55 -2.98
C SER A 172 -1.72 11.10 -4.34
N PHE A 173 -0.94 11.34 -5.38
CA PHE A 173 -1.28 10.97 -6.75
C PHE A 173 -0.21 10.06 -7.32
N GLY A 174 -0.62 8.85 -7.72
CA GLY A 174 0.28 7.87 -8.32
C GLY A 174 0.89 8.36 -9.64
N LYS A 175 2.21 8.25 -9.76
CA LYS A 175 2.95 8.60 -10.98
C LYS A 175 3.47 7.37 -11.72
N TYR A 176 3.93 6.34 -11.00
CA TYR A 176 4.29 5.04 -11.56
C TYR A 176 4.27 3.98 -10.46
N SER A 177 4.31 2.71 -10.85
CA SER A 177 4.34 1.58 -9.93
C SER A 177 5.40 0.57 -10.36
N VAL A 178 5.97 -0.12 -9.39
CA VAL A 178 6.95 -1.18 -9.57
C VAL A 178 6.41 -2.44 -8.92
N VAL A 179 6.41 -3.53 -9.66
CA VAL A 179 6.03 -4.85 -9.12
C VAL A 179 7.18 -5.36 -8.26
N LEU A 180 6.89 -5.64 -6.99
CA LEU A 180 7.85 -6.21 -6.02
C LEU A 180 7.59 -7.73 -5.85
N VAL A 181 6.32 -8.13 -5.87
CA VAL A 181 5.90 -9.53 -5.95
C VAL A 181 4.87 -9.63 -7.07
N PRO A 182 5.10 -10.49 -8.09
CA PRO A 182 4.19 -10.65 -9.23
C PRO A 182 2.77 -11.01 -8.81
N ALA A 183 1.81 -10.62 -9.65
CA ALA A 183 0.41 -10.77 -9.33
C ALA A 183 0.02 -12.23 -9.05
N TRP A 184 -0.59 -12.46 -7.89
CA TRP A 184 -1.22 -13.73 -7.51
C TRP A 184 -0.25 -14.92 -7.47
N SER A 185 1.05 -14.63 -7.37
CA SER A 185 2.12 -15.63 -7.48
C SER A 185 2.40 -16.38 -6.17
N VAL A 186 1.84 -15.91 -5.05
CA VAL A 186 2.09 -16.48 -3.72
C VAL A 186 0.77 -16.64 -2.97
N ASN A 187 0.54 -17.85 -2.45
CA ASN A 187 -0.57 -18.14 -1.56
C ASN A 187 -0.30 -17.60 -0.15
N VAL A 188 -1.35 -17.13 0.51
CA VAL A 188 -1.35 -16.73 1.94
C VAL A 188 -2.35 -17.59 2.71
N PRO A 189 -2.13 -17.87 4.02
CA PRO A 189 -1.07 -17.33 4.87
C PRO A 189 0.34 -17.86 4.53
N ASN A 190 1.33 -16.98 4.49
CA ASN A 190 2.72 -17.32 4.17
C ASN A 190 3.70 -16.16 4.48
N THR A 191 4.99 -16.48 4.48
CA THR A 191 6.10 -15.51 4.42
C THR A 191 6.70 -15.54 3.02
N ARG A 192 6.87 -14.37 2.40
CA ARG A 192 7.57 -14.22 1.13
C ARG A 192 8.64 -13.14 1.22
N SER A 193 9.91 -13.55 1.20
CA SER A 193 11.01 -12.63 0.92
C SER A 193 11.09 -12.33 -0.58
N TRP A 194 11.53 -11.13 -0.93
CA TRP A 194 11.67 -10.68 -2.31
C TRP A 194 12.89 -9.76 -2.47
N VAL A 195 13.43 -9.79 -3.69
CA VAL A 195 14.48 -8.92 -4.21
C VAL A 195 14.00 -8.43 -5.57
N LYS A 196 14.10 -7.13 -5.82
CA LYS A 196 13.67 -6.49 -7.07
C LYS A 196 14.62 -6.80 -8.23
#